data_AF-A0A081ID69-F1
#
_entry.id   AF-A0A081ID69-F1
#
_cell.length_a   1.000
_cell.length_b   1.000
_cell.length_c   1.000
_cell.angle_alpha   90.00
_cell.angle_beta   90.00
_cell.angle_gamma   90.00
#
_symmetry.space_group_name_H-M   'P 1'
#
loop_
_entity.id
_entity.type
_entity.pdbx_description
1 polymer ?
#
loop_
_entity_poly.entity_id
_entity_poly.type
_entity_poly.pdbx_seq_one_letter_code
_entity_poly.pdbx_strand_id
1 'polypeptide(L)'
;MSSSLMHYYDYAKRTLFNGGGGGSLVRTIDDVPQNGVMDNFLNICAFALIAAYMGYLIMMKSKNNNKVQKKEDNINPIPHFKNTYNKYNKYTDDQLNIPKTDEWKHTAWKKWMVTLEDRWDKFINEIDKNKSEWMDKKDAQLIEWVKELQAKWLHFNPNIDQEYKIEFLKKSESWSDDKWKIWMLTEAQQLLENDLKEWLSQAEAEYCKWTMDSWRHWKDSQIKEWITLDWKYEEDNFFSKVDEFSVEVLPIEERRLWYAWKERIYKEGSDWKYWTSLKESKLVNENWELWEEWKTEKQEMFNEWLQLYTHKWIQQKQWRLWIGEKMSHERNKSTSESIIVGASPAEIKTDEKKDDVKDDEKKDEIKIDEKKADVKDDEKKDEIKIVVA
;
A
#
# COMPACT_ATOMS: atom_id res chain seq x y z
N MET A 1 7.79 25.16 -2.74
CA MET A 1 8.61 24.49 -3.78
C MET A 1 8.13 24.98 -5.14
N SER A 2 9.00 25.46 -6.01
CA SER A 2 8.62 25.89 -7.37
C SER A 2 8.23 24.68 -8.23
N SER A 3 7.28 24.85 -9.16
CA SER A 3 6.84 23.77 -10.09
C SER A 3 8.02 23.15 -10.84
N SER A 4 9.04 23.94 -11.18
CA SER A 4 10.24 23.50 -11.90
C SER A 4 11.14 22.58 -11.07
N LEU A 5 11.27 22.81 -9.76
CA LEU A 5 12.05 21.95 -8.87
C LEU A 5 11.37 20.58 -8.68
N MET A 6 10.03 20.56 -8.66
CA MET A 6 9.25 19.33 -8.55
C MET A 6 9.36 18.46 -9.80
N HIS A 7 9.25 19.06 -11.00
CA HIS A 7 9.40 18.33 -12.27
C HIS A 7 10.81 17.74 -12.47
N TYR A 8 11.85 18.46 -12.06
CA TYR A 8 13.23 17.95 -12.11
C TYR A 8 13.45 16.84 -11.09
N TYR A 9 12.92 16.95 -9.87
CA TYR A 9 12.99 15.87 -8.88
C TYR A 9 12.38 14.58 -9.45
N ASP A 10 11.20 14.67 -10.07
CA ASP A 10 10.55 13.52 -10.69
C ASP A 10 11.36 12.95 -11.87
N TYR A 11 12.01 13.80 -12.67
CA TYR A 11 12.93 13.39 -13.73
C TYR A 11 14.15 12.66 -13.16
N ALA A 12 14.92 13.29 -12.28
CA ALA A 12 16.15 12.73 -11.70
C ALA A 12 15.84 11.43 -10.94
N LYS A 13 14.73 11.40 -10.20
CA LYS A 13 14.21 10.17 -9.59
C LYS A 13 14.01 9.11 -10.66
N ARG A 14 13.24 9.34 -11.72
CA ARG A 14 12.93 8.32 -12.74
C ARG A 14 14.14 7.87 -13.58
N THR A 15 15.04 8.77 -13.94
CA THR A 15 16.09 8.50 -14.94
C THR A 15 17.46 8.18 -14.33
N LEU A 16 17.78 8.72 -13.15
CA LEU A 16 19.10 8.59 -12.54
C LEU A 16 19.11 7.68 -11.32
N PHE A 17 18.00 7.63 -10.55
CA PHE A 17 17.99 6.93 -9.25
C PHE A 17 16.94 5.82 -9.14
N ASN A 18 15.98 5.75 -10.06
CA ASN A 18 14.87 4.79 -10.08
C ASN A 18 14.67 4.16 -11.47
N GLY A 19 15.70 4.19 -12.33
CA GLY A 19 15.68 3.64 -13.69
C GLY A 19 15.18 2.19 -13.70
N GLY A 20 13.98 2.01 -14.26
CA GLY A 20 13.24 0.76 -14.31
C GLY A 20 13.96 -0.30 -15.13
N GLY A 21 14.36 -1.36 -14.44
CA GLY A 21 14.66 -2.67 -14.99
C GLY A 21 14.29 -3.70 -13.95
N GLY A 22 13.02 -4.13 -13.97
CA GLY A 22 12.46 -5.16 -13.07
C GLY A 22 11.44 -4.61 -12.08
N GLY A 23 10.22 -4.34 -12.53
CA GLY A 23 9.11 -3.95 -11.63
C GLY A 23 7.75 -3.79 -12.30
N SER A 24 7.56 -4.34 -13.50
CA SER A 24 6.26 -4.36 -14.18
C SER A 24 6.04 -5.71 -14.86
N LEU A 25 5.76 -6.73 -14.05
CA LEU A 25 5.02 -7.92 -14.47
C LEU A 25 4.22 -8.45 -13.28
N VAL A 26 3.18 -7.72 -12.84
CA VAL A 26 2.00 -8.36 -12.25
C VAL A 26 0.78 -7.52 -12.62
N ARG A 27 0.11 -7.91 -13.71
CA ARG A 27 -1.36 -7.91 -13.74
C ARG A 27 -1.80 -9.29 -14.21
N THR A 28 -2.44 -9.97 -13.26
CA THR A 28 -3.51 -10.97 -13.40
C THR A 28 -3.25 -12.17 -14.31
N ILE A 29 -2.96 -13.30 -13.69
CA ILE A 29 -3.55 -14.58 -14.10
C ILE A 29 -4.15 -15.19 -12.83
N ASP A 30 -5.46 -15.37 -12.85
CA ASP A 30 -6.24 -16.10 -11.86
C ASP A 30 -5.86 -17.60 -11.86
N ASP A 31 -5.99 -18.21 -10.69
CA ASP A 31 -5.94 -19.65 -10.37
C ASP A 31 -4.62 -20.42 -10.55
N VAL A 32 -4.04 -20.82 -9.40
CA VAL A 32 -3.44 -22.14 -9.02
C VAL A 32 -2.27 -21.96 -8.01
N PRO A 33 -2.10 -22.83 -6.98
CA PRO A 33 -1.46 -22.48 -5.71
C PRO A 33 -0.01 -22.98 -5.50
N GLN A 34 0.67 -22.32 -4.54
CA GLN A 34 1.87 -22.70 -3.75
C GLN A 34 3.22 -23.00 -4.45
N ASN A 35 4.22 -22.12 -4.23
CA ASN A 35 5.46 -22.40 -3.47
C ASN A 35 6.49 -21.25 -3.57
N GLY A 36 6.58 -20.43 -2.53
CA GLY A 36 7.29 -19.15 -2.47
C GLY A 36 8.80 -19.17 -2.24
N VAL A 37 9.56 -20.00 -2.96
CA VAL A 37 11.05 -19.97 -2.91
C VAL A 37 11.70 -19.93 -4.30
N MET A 38 11.04 -20.45 -5.36
CA MET A 38 11.63 -20.53 -6.71
C MET A 38 11.67 -19.20 -7.47
N ASP A 39 10.77 -18.26 -7.18
CA ASP A 39 10.69 -16.97 -7.91
C ASP A 39 11.85 -16.02 -7.59
N ASN A 40 12.43 -16.10 -6.39
CA ASN A 40 13.62 -15.31 -6.04
C ASN A 40 14.89 -15.86 -6.70
N PHE A 41 14.96 -17.17 -6.95
CA PHE A 41 16.13 -17.79 -7.59
C PHE A 41 16.16 -17.53 -9.11
N LEU A 42 15.00 -17.53 -9.78
CA LEU A 42 14.91 -17.21 -11.21
C LEU A 42 15.26 -15.74 -11.51
N ASN A 43 14.88 -14.80 -10.64
CA ASN A 43 15.25 -13.40 -10.81
C ASN A 43 16.76 -13.17 -10.73
N ILE A 44 17.45 -13.85 -9.81
CA ILE A 44 18.91 -13.75 -9.66
C ILE A 44 19.64 -14.30 -10.90
N CYS A 45 19.17 -15.41 -11.47
CA CYS A 45 19.73 -15.96 -12.71
C CYS A 45 19.51 -15.05 -13.94
N ALA A 46 18.38 -14.34 -14.00
CA ALA A 46 18.09 -13.40 -15.10
C ALA A 46 19.03 -12.17 -15.09
N PHE A 47 19.39 -11.64 -13.92
CA PHE A 47 20.33 -10.52 -13.81
C PHE A 47 21.76 -10.90 -14.23
N ALA A 48 22.19 -12.14 -13.95
CA ALA A 48 23.50 -12.64 -14.39
C ALA A 48 23.59 -12.76 -15.92
N LEU A 49 22.51 -13.19 -16.59
CA LEU A 49 22.45 -13.30 -18.06
C LEU A 49 22.42 -11.93 -18.75
N ILE A 50 21.71 -10.96 -18.17
CA ILE A 50 21.68 -9.57 -18.68
C ILE A 50 23.06 -8.91 -18.52
N ALA A 51 23.74 -9.11 -17.39
CA ALA A 51 25.09 -8.61 -17.18
C ALA A 51 26.12 -9.23 -18.15
N ALA A 52 26.02 -10.54 -18.41
CA ALA A 52 26.87 -11.22 -19.39
C ALA A 52 26.63 -10.72 -20.83
N TYR A 53 25.37 -10.48 -21.20
CA TYR A 53 25.00 -9.93 -22.51
C TYR A 53 25.49 -8.48 -22.68
N MET A 54 25.39 -7.65 -21.64
CA MET A 54 25.91 -6.27 -21.66
C MET A 54 27.44 -6.23 -21.73
N GLY A 55 28.13 -7.13 -21.04
CA GLY A 55 29.59 -7.29 -21.17
C GLY A 55 30.03 -7.71 -22.57
N TYR A 56 29.28 -8.60 -23.22
CA TYR A 56 29.50 -9.02 -24.60
C TYR A 56 29.31 -7.87 -25.61
N LEU A 57 28.29 -7.03 -25.44
CA LEU A 57 28.05 -5.86 -26.31
C LEU A 57 29.16 -4.80 -26.22
N ILE A 58 29.70 -4.56 -25.01
CA ILE A 58 30.82 -3.63 -24.79
C ILE A 58 32.10 -4.16 -25.46
N MET A 59 32.34 -5.47 -25.36
CA MET A 59 33.48 -6.13 -26.02
C MET A 59 33.38 -6.11 -27.56
N MET A 60 32.16 -6.22 -28.12
CA MET A 60 31.90 -6.08 -29.56
C MET A 60 32.10 -4.63 -30.06
N LYS A 61 31.71 -3.63 -29.28
CA LYS A 61 31.86 -2.20 -29.64
C LYS A 61 33.34 -1.76 -29.65
N SER A 62 34.17 -2.35 -28.79
CA SER A 62 35.63 -2.12 -28.75
C SER A 62 36.36 -2.62 -30.01
N LYS A 63 35.87 -3.70 -30.66
CA LYS A 63 36.47 -4.23 -31.90
C LYS A 63 36.16 -3.42 -33.17
N ASN A 64 35.14 -2.56 -33.15
CA ASN A 64 34.67 -1.84 -34.35
C ASN A 64 35.14 -0.38 -34.47
N ASN A 65 35.94 0.14 -33.53
CA ASN A 65 36.39 1.55 -33.55
C ASN A 65 37.54 1.86 -34.53
N ASN A 66 37.88 0.95 -35.44
CA ASN A 66 38.80 1.22 -36.54
C ASN A 66 38.03 1.27 -37.87
N LYS A 67 37.32 2.37 -38.17
CA LYS A 67 37.22 2.96 -39.53
C LYS A 67 36.28 4.19 -39.63
N VAL A 68 36.89 5.28 -40.11
CA VAL A 68 36.41 6.28 -41.10
C VAL A 68 35.70 7.55 -40.61
N GLN A 69 36.25 8.67 -41.12
CA GLN A 69 35.82 10.07 -41.02
C GLN A 69 34.85 10.51 -42.13
N LYS A 70 34.16 11.64 -41.82
CA LYS A 70 33.65 12.75 -42.68
C LYS A 70 32.33 12.61 -43.45
N LYS A 71 31.35 13.43 -43.03
CA LYS A 71 30.79 14.54 -43.84
C LYS A 71 30.04 15.54 -42.94
N GLU A 72 30.41 16.81 -43.03
CA GLU A 72 29.65 17.96 -42.51
C GLU A 72 28.49 18.26 -43.45
N ASP A 73 27.34 18.69 -42.92
CA ASP A 73 26.67 19.94 -43.34
C ASP A 73 25.43 20.23 -42.45
N ASN A 74 25.37 21.49 -42.01
CA ASN A 74 24.21 22.27 -41.52
C ASN A 74 23.54 21.89 -40.18
N ILE A 75 24.00 22.54 -39.10
CA ILE A 75 23.18 22.76 -37.89
C ILE A 75 23.28 24.25 -37.51
N ASN A 76 22.13 24.86 -37.23
CA ASN A 76 21.97 26.20 -36.66
C ASN A 76 22.96 26.46 -35.52
N PRO A 77 23.42 27.72 -35.31
CA PRO A 77 24.38 28.01 -34.25
C PRO A 77 23.76 27.68 -32.88
N ILE A 78 24.30 26.64 -32.23
CA ILE A 78 24.05 26.35 -30.83
C ILE A 78 24.50 27.60 -30.04
N PRO A 79 23.66 28.18 -29.17
CA PRO A 79 24.02 29.38 -28.41
C PRO A 79 25.35 29.18 -27.68
N HIS A 80 26.18 30.22 -27.68
CA HIS A 80 27.57 30.26 -27.20
C HIS A 80 27.74 29.66 -25.78
N PHE A 81 27.90 28.34 -25.69
CA PHE A 81 27.86 27.55 -24.46
C PHE A 81 29.00 27.93 -23.48
N LYS A 82 30.16 28.33 -24.00
CA LYS A 82 31.30 28.87 -23.26
C LYS A 82 30.99 30.10 -22.39
N ASN A 83 30.07 30.97 -22.84
CA ASN A 83 29.67 32.16 -22.08
C ASN A 83 28.57 31.82 -21.05
N THR A 84 27.78 30.78 -21.33
CA THR A 84 26.68 30.33 -20.50
C THR A 84 27.18 29.49 -19.32
N TYR A 85 28.09 28.53 -19.53
CA TYR A 85 28.67 27.73 -18.44
C TYR A 85 29.57 28.57 -17.51
N ASN A 86 30.38 29.49 -18.05
CA ASN A 86 31.16 30.43 -17.23
C ASN A 86 30.28 31.39 -16.42
N LYS A 87 29.05 31.69 -16.87
CA LYS A 87 28.06 32.45 -16.10
C LYS A 87 27.45 31.62 -14.95
N TYR A 88 27.31 30.31 -15.12
CA TYR A 88 26.84 29.38 -14.08
C TYR A 88 27.97 28.83 -13.18
N ASN A 89 29.24 29.03 -13.55
CA ASN A 89 30.41 28.71 -12.73
C ASN A 89 30.66 29.72 -11.58
N LYS A 90 29.65 30.50 -11.19
CA LYS A 90 29.70 31.42 -10.05
C LYS A 90 29.24 30.74 -8.76
N TYR A 91 29.70 29.51 -8.51
CA TYR A 91 29.51 28.84 -7.22
C TYR A 91 30.83 28.77 -6.49
N THR A 92 31.08 29.86 -5.79
CA THR A 92 32.09 29.99 -4.76
C THR A 92 31.55 29.36 -3.48
N ASP A 93 32.38 28.56 -2.81
CA ASP A 93 32.16 28.23 -1.40
C ASP A 93 31.93 29.55 -0.63
N ASP A 94 30.86 29.63 0.16
CA ASP A 94 30.47 30.85 0.90
C ASP A 94 31.58 31.32 1.87
N GLN A 95 32.61 30.49 2.08
CA GLN A 95 33.78 30.81 2.89
C GLN A 95 35.06 31.13 2.08
N LEU A 96 35.20 30.74 0.80
CA LEU A 96 36.54 30.72 0.16
C LEU A 96 36.66 31.13 -1.33
N ASN A 97 35.61 31.46 -2.07
CA ASN A 97 35.76 31.97 -3.44
C ASN A 97 36.52 31.05 -4.44
N ILE A 98 36.52 29.72 -4.22
CA ILE A 98 37.15 28.74 -5.12
C ILE A 98 36.07 28.07 -6.00
N PRO A 99 36.29 27.89 -7.33
CA PRO A 99 35.40 27.12 -8.18
C PRO A 99 35.23 25.68 -7.68
N LYS A 100 33.99 25.18 -7.57
CA LYS A 100 33.71 23.78 -7.22
C LYS A 100 34.26 22.83 -8.28
N THR A 101 35.48 22.36 -8.10
CA THR A 101 36.13 21.38 -8.97
C THR A 101 35.40 20.04 -8.93
N ASP A 102 35.62 19.19 -9.93
CA ASP A 102 35.00 17.86 -9.94
C ASP A 102 35.46 16.99 -8.74
N GLU A 103 36.70 17.18 -8.29
CA GLU A 103 37.22 16.59 -7.05
C GLU A 103 36.45 17.03 -5.80
N TRP A 104 36.07 18.32 -5.72
CA TRP A 104 35.24 18.82 -4.63
C TRP A 104 33.86 18.15 -4.65
N LYS A 105 33.25 17.99 -5.82
CA LYS A 105 31.92 17.35 -5.97
C LYS A 105 31.97 15.87 -5.55
N HIS A 106 33.00 15.17 -5.96
CA HIS A 106 33.26 13.78 -5.53
C HIS A 106 33.45 13.68 -4.02
N THR A 107 34.16 14.64 -3.42
CA THR A 107 34.37 14.69 -1.97
C THR A 107 33.07 15.01 -1.23
N ALA A 108 32.24 15.90 -1.77
CA ALA A 108 30.94 16.24 -1.23
C ALA A 108 30.01 15.00 -1.21
N TRP A 109 29.98 14.22 -2.29
CA TRP A 109 29.22 12.96 -2.34
C TRP A 109 29.67 11.97 -1.26
N LYS A 110 30.98 11.73 -1.16
CA LYS A 110 31.53 10.83 -0.13
C LYS A 110 31.18 11.27 1.29
N LYS A 111 31.31 12.57 1.58
CA LYS A 111 30.93 13.12 2.89
C LYS A 111 29.44 12.94 3.15
N TRP A 112 28.60 13.21 2.15
CA TRP A 112 27.15 13.01 2.26
C TRP A 112 26.80 11.54 2.53
N MET A 113 27.39 10.58 1.81
CA MET A 113 27.23 9.15 2.06
C MET A 113 27.65 8.73 3.47
N VAL A 114 28.72 9.31 4.02
CA VAL A 114 29.11 9.05 5.43
C VAL A 114 28.05 9.59 6.39
N THR A 115 27.58 10.83 6.20
CA THR A 115 26.52 11.38 7.07
C THR A 115 25.19 10.62 6.95
N LEU A 116 24.97 9.96 5.82
CA LEU A 116 23.78 9.15 5.59
C LEU A 116 23.76 7.89 6.46
N GLU A 117 24.91 7.32 6.79
CA GLU A 117 25.01 6.19 7.73
C GLU A 117 24.48 6.58 9.12
N ASP A 118 24.93 7.73 9.65
CA ASP A 118 24.44 8.23 10.95
C ASP A 118 22.93 8.50 10.94
N ARG A 119 22.39 8.96 9.80
CA ARG A 119 20.96 9.20 9.62
C ARG A 119 20.17 7.89 9.51
N TRP A 120 20.76 6.88 8.85
CA TRP A 120 20.19 5.55 8.74
C TRP A 120 20.03 4.92 10.13
N ASP A 121 21.05 5.02 10.99
CA ASP A 121 20.98 4.47 12.34
C ASP A 121 19.86 5.12 13.17
N LYS A 122 19.68 6.44 13.04
CA LYS A 122 18.56 7.15 13.69
C LYS A 122 17.21 6.67 13.18
N PHE A 123 17.09 6.51 11.85
CA PHE A 123 15.87 6.01 11.22
C PHE A 123 15.52 4.59 11.68
N ILE A 124 16.50 3.68 11.71
CA ILE A 124 16.26 2.31 12.16
C ILE A 124 15.84 2.26 13.63
N ASN A 125 16.48 3.02 14.51
CA ASN A 125 16.07 3.09 15.91
C ASN A 125 14.63 3.59 16.07
N GLU A 126 14.20 4.56 15.26
CA GLU A 126 12.82 5.04 15.26
C GLU A 126 11.85 3.98 14.73
N ILE A 127 12.23 3.27 13.67
CA ILE A 127 11.45 2.15 13.13
C ILE A 127 11.29 1.05 14.18
N ASP A 128 12.36 0.66 14.88
CA ASP A 128 12.32 -0.38 15.90
C ASP A 128 11.42 -0.01 17.08
N LYS A 129 11.47 1.25 17.51
CA LYS A 129 10.53 1.76 18.52
C LYS A 129 9.09 1.67 18.03
N ASN A 130 8.81 2.16 16.82
CA ASN A 130 7.45 2.15 16.25
C ASN A 130 6.93 0.72 16.05
N LYS A 131 7.80 -0.25 15.73
CA LYS A 131 7.44 -1.67 15.64
C LYS A 131 6.98 -2.19 17.00
N SER A 132 7.75 -1.94 18.06
CA SER A 132 7.41 -2.40 19.41
C SER A 132 6.04 -1.85 19.82
N GLU A 133 5.81 -0.55 19.63
CA GLU A 133 4.51 0.07 19.95
C GLU A 133 3.36 -0.50 19.10
N TRP A 134 3.61 -0.80 17.83
CA TRP A 134 2.62 -1.42 16.95
C TRP A 134 2.30 -2.86 17.37
N MET A 135 3.30 -3.66 17.75
CA MET A 135 3.11 -5.02 18.25
C MET A 135 2.30 -5.03 19.54
N ASP A 136 2.62 -4.16 20.51
CA ASP A 136 1.85 -4.02 21.76
C ASP A 136 0.38 -3.68 21.49
N LYS A 137 0.13 -2.80 20.51
CA LYS A 137 -1.24 -2.46 20.10
C LYS A 137 -1.93 -3.65 19.43
N LYS A 138 -1.23 -4.42 18.60
CA LYS A 138 -1.78 -5.60 17.94
C LYS A 138 -2.09 -6.73 18.93
N ASP A 139 -1.30 -6.88 19.99
CA ASP A 139 -1.59 -7.80 21.09
C ASP A 139 -2.93 -7.46 21.77
N ALA A 140 -3.15 -6.19 22.09
CA ALA A 140 -4.42 -5.75 22.65
C ALA A 140 -5.59 -5.98 21.70
N GLN A 141 -5.40 -5.72 20.39
CA GLN A 141 -6.41 -5.99 19.37
C GLN A 141 -6.71 -7.48 19.22
N LEU A 142 -5.70 -8.35 19.29
CA LEU A 142 -5.87 -9.80 19.22
C LEU A 142 -6.70 -10.30 20.40
N ILE A 143 -6.40 -9.83 21.62
CA ILE A 143 -7.16 -10.19 22.82
C ILE A 143 -8.64 -9.83 22.68
N GLU A 144 -8.93 -8.62 22.18
CA GLU A 144 -10.32 -8.19 21.99
C GLU A 144 -11.01 -8.98 20.89
N TRP A 145 -10.32 -9.20 19.76
CA TRP A 145 -10.82 -10.02 18.67
C TRP A 145 -11.13 -11.45 19.11
N VAL A 146 -10.30 -12.07 19.95
CA VAL A 146 -10.58 -13.40 20.53
C VAL A 146 -11.83 -13.38 21.41
N LYS A 147 -12.08 -12.32 22.19
CA LYS A 147 -13.31 -12.21 22.99
C LYS A 147 -14.55 -12.06 22.11
N GLU A 148 -14.47 -11.26 21.05
CA GLU A 148 -15.55 -11.10 20.08
C GLU A 148 -15.84 -12.42 19.37
N LEU A 149 -14.80 -13.14 18.95
CA LEU A 149 -14.90 -14.47 18.35
C LEU A 149 -15.55 -15.46 19.33
N GLN A 150 -15.13 -15.45 20.59
CA GLN A 150 -15.75 -16.27 21.62
C GLN A 150 -17.24 -15.95 21.79
N ALA A 151 -17.59 -14.67 21.87
CA ALA A 151 -18.97 -14.23 22.05
C ALA A 151 -19.86 -14.62 20.85
N LYS A 152 -19.33 -14.48 19.63
CA LYS A 152 -19.98 -14.91 18.39
C LYS A 152 -20.31 -16.40 18.42
N TRP A 153 -19.41 -17.23 18.94
CA TRP A 153 -19.58 -18.68 19.00
C TRP A 153 -20.32 -19.20 20.25
N LEU A 154 -20.72 -18.30 21.17
CA LEU A 154 -21.60 -18.67 22.28
C LEU A 154 -23.07 -18.77 21.86
N HIS A 155 -23.47 -18.04 20.82
CA HIS A 155 -24.86 -17.98 20.36
C HIS A 155 -25.02 -18.53 18.94
N PHE A 156 -26.23 -18.97 18.61
CA PHE A 156 -26.57 -19.45 17.27
C PHE A 156 -26.43 -18.32 16.24
N ASN A 157 -25.57 -18.53 15.24
CA ASN A 157 -25.45 -17.67 14.08
C ASN A 157 -26.21 -18.27 12.89
N PRO A 158 -27.35 -17.69 12.45
CA PRO A 158 -28.11 -18.19 11.30
C PRO A 158 -27.36 -18.09 9.98
N ASN A 159 -26.30 -17.28 9.91
CA ASN A 159 -25.50 -17.04 8.71
C ASN A 159 -24.18 -17.83 8.71
N ILE A 160 -23.96 -18.76 9.64
CA ILE A 160 -22.71 -19.51 9.78
C ILE A 160 -22.30 -20.24 8.49
N ASP A 161 -23.28 -20.81 7.78
CA ASP A 161 -23.07 -21.51 6.51
C ASP A 161 -22.60 -20.56 5.40
N GLN A 162 -23.16 -19.35 5.35
CA GLN A 162 -22.78 -18.34 4.36
C GLN A 162 -21.40 -17.74 4.67
N GLU A 163 -21.15 -17.45 5.95
CA GLU A 163 -19.92 -16.84 6.42
C GLU A 163 -18.72 -17.74 6.18
N TYR A 164 -18.82 -19.00 6.59
CA TYR A 164 -17.75 -19.99 6.45
C TYR A 164 -17.80 -20.78 5.14
N LYS A 165 -18.82 -20.55 4.30
CA LYS A 165 -19.07 -21.27 3.03
C LYS A 165 -19.13 -22.80 3.24
N ILE A 166 -19.92 -23.20 4.23
CA ILE A 166 -20.14 -24.60 4.64
C ILE A 166 -21.63 -24.97 4.58
N GLU A 167 -21.95 -26.26 4.72
CA GLU A 167 -23.33 -26.76 4.82
C GLU A 167 -23.61 -27.35 6.21
N PHE A 168 -23.24 -26.62 7.26
CA PHE A 168 -23.34 -27.10 8.64
C PHE A 168 -24.80 -27.15 9.13
N LEU A 169 -25.62 -26.14 8.83
CA LEU A 169 -26.98 -26.04 9.38
C LEU A 169 -27.86 -27.21 8.95
N LYS A 170 -27.73 -27.65 7.69
CA LYS A 170 -28.44 -28.80 7.14
C LYS A 170 -27.93 -30.12 7.73
N LYS A 171 -26.61 -30.26 7.89
CA LYS A 171 -26.01 -31.49 8.45
C LYS A 171 -26.42 -31.69 9.91
N SER A 172 -26.49 -30.61 10.69
CA SER A 172 -26.64 -30.64 12.15
C SER A 172 -28.06 -30.91 12.66
N GLU A 173 -29.09 -30.89 11.80
CA GLU A 173 -30.51 -31.04 12.20
C GLU A 173 -30.83 -32.31 13.00
N SER A 174 -30.13 -33.40 12.70
CA SER A 174 -30.37 -34.72 13.32
C SER A 174 -29.17 -35.23 14.12
N TRP A 175 -28.27 -34.33 14.52
CA TRP A 175 -27.06 -34.72 15.25
C TRP A 175 -27.36 -35.18 16.67
N SER A 176 -26.72 -36.27 17.06
CA SER A 176 -26.61 -36.69 18.46
C SER A 176 -25.57 -35.84 19.20
N ASP A 177 -25.60 -35.88 20.53
CA ASP A 177 -24.60 -35.21 21.39
C ASP A 177 -23.15 -35.59 20.97
N ASP A 178 -22.89 -36.83 20.51
CA ASP A 178 -21.54 -37.24 20.08
C ASP A 178 -21.13 -36.66 18.73
N LYS A 179 -22.07 -36.48 17.79
CA LYS A 179 -21.77 -35.80 16.51
C LYS A 179 -21.41 -34.33 16.73
N TRP A 180 -22.12 -33.66 17.64
CA TRP A 180 -21.80 -32.29 18.05
C TRP A 180 -20.39 -32.16 18.64
N LYS A 181 -19.99 -33.10 19.51
CA LYS A 181 -18.63 -33.13 20.06
C LYS A 181 -17.58 -33.33 18.99
N ILE A 182 -17.78 -34.30 18.09
CA ILE A 182 -16.85 -34.59 17.00
C ILE A 182 -16.66 -33.35 16.13
N TRP A 183 -17.76 -32.73 15.70
CA TRP A 183 -17.69 -31.51 14.88
C TRP A 183 -16.94 -30.38 15.57
N MET A 184 -17.19 -30.15 16.87
CA MET A 184 -16.48 -29.11 17.62
C MET A 184 -14.97 -29.39 17.74
N LEU A 185 -14.59 -30.67 17.85
CA LEU A 185 -13.18 -31.11 17.92
C LEU A 185 -12.49 -31.20 16.56
N THR A 186 -13.20 -30.93 15.46
CA THR A 186 -12.65 -31.06 14.11
C THR A 186 -12.95 -29.81 13.27
N GLU A 187 -14.07 -29.82 12.56
CA GLU A 187 -14.44 -28.80 11.58
C GLU A 187 -14.54 -27.42 12.23
N ALA A 188 -15.17 -27.30 13.41
CA ALA A 188 -15.31 -26.01 14.08
C ALA A 188 -13.96 -25.39 14.50
N GLN A 189 -13.04 -26.22 15.00
CA GLN A 189 -11.69 -25.77 15.34
C GLN A 189 -10.95 -25.29 14.10
N GLN A 190 -11.04 -26.02 12.99
CA GLN A 190 -10.43 -25.60 11.72
C GLN A 190 -11.00 -24.25 11.22
N LEU A 191 -12.29 -23.98 11.41
CA LEU A 191 -12.88 -22.69 11.07
C LEU A 191 -12.28 -21.56 11.92
N LEU A 192 -12.15 -21.77 13.24
CA LEU A 192 -11.56 -20.80 14.15
C LEU A 192 -10.05 -20.57 13.90
N GLU A 193 -9.30 -21.63 13.56
CA GLU A 193 -7.90 -21.53 13.16
C GLU A 193 -7.74 -20.75 11.83
N ASN A 194 -8.65 -20.95 10.88
CA ASN A 194 -8.66 -20.19 9.64
C ASN A 194 -8.98 -18.71 9.86
N ASP A 195 -9.92 -18.40 10.77
CA ASP A 195 -10.21 -17.02 11.17
C ASP A 195 -8.95 -16.33 11.73
N LEU A 196 -8.19 -17.00 12.60
CA LEU A 196 -6.90 -16.49 13.09
C LEU A 196 -5.92 -16.27 11.95
N LYS A 197 -5.80 -17.25 11.04
CA LYS A 197 -4.88 -17.18 9.91
C LYS A 197 -5.17 -15.98 9.01
N GLU A 198 -6.44 -15.70 8.75
CA GLU A 198 -6.87 -14.54 7.98
C GLU A 198 -6.53 -13.24 8.72
N TRP A 199 -6.82 -13.17 10.03
CA TRP A 199 -6.48 -12.02 10.86
C TRP A 199 -4.97 -11.74 10.88
N LEU A 200 -4.14 -12.77 11.07
CA LEU A 200 -2.68 -12.67 11.04
C LEU A 200 -2.16 -12.25 9.66
N SER A 201 -2.76 -12.77 8.58
CA SER A 201 -2.38 -12.42 7.21
C SER A 201 -2.69 -10.94 6.90
N GLN A 202 -3.81 -10.42 7.40
CA GLN A 202 -4.14 -9.00 7.30
C GLN A 202 -3.15 -8.13 8.10
N ALA A 203 -2.81 -8.56 9.32
CA ALA A 203 -1.81 -7.87 10.14
C ALA A 203 -0.42 -7.88 9.49
N GLU A 204 -0.02 -8.99 8.86
CA GLU A 204 1.22 -9.13 8.10
C GLU A 204 1.26 -8.15 6.92
N ALA A 205 0.18 -8.07 6.14
CA ALA A 205 0.08 -7.15 5.02
C ALA A 205 0.19 -5.68 5.45
N GLU A 206 -0.46 -5.32 6.58
CA GLU A 206 -0.36 -3.99 7.18
C GLU A 206 1.07 -3.67 7.61
N TYR A 207 1.72 -4.60 8.30
CA TYR A 207 3.08 -4.45 8.80
C TYR A 207 4.11 -4.30 7.67
N CYS A 208 4.04 -5.18 6.67
CA CYS A 208 4.90 -5.14 5.48
C CYS A 208 4.71 -3.83 4.71
N LYS A 209 3.46 -3.41 4.50
CA LYS A 209 3.16 -2.15 3.80
C LYS A 209 3.72 -0.95 4.55
N TRP A 210 3.46 -0.85 5.86
CA TRP A 210 3.95 0.25 6.69
C TRP A 210 5.49 0.33 6.68
N THR A 211 6.17 -0.80 6.83
CA THR A 211 7.63 -0.89 6.76
C THR A 211 8.15 -0.36 5.43
N MET A 212 7.63 -0.87 4.33
CA MET A 212 8.10 -0.52 2.98
C MET A 212 7.77 0.91 2.60
N ASP A 213 6.61 1.42 3.02
CA ASP A 213 6.24 2.82 2.83
C ASP A 213 7.19 3.73 3.61
N SER A 214 7.47 3.42 4.89
CA SER A 214 8.39 4.20 5.73
C SER A 214 9.80 4.25 5.15
N TRP A 215 10.33 3.09 4.72
CA TRP A 215 11.61 3.00 4.03
C TRP A 215 11.63 3.80 2.73
N ARG A 216 10.61 3.65 1.88
CA ARG A 216 10.52 4.38 0.61
C ARG A 216 10.50 5.89 0.84
N HIS A 217 9.67 6.36 1.77
CA HIS A 217 9.55 7.78 2.08
C HIS A 217 10.87 8.35 2.64
N TRP A 218 11.50 7.62 3.56
CA TRP A 218 12.79 8.04 4.10
C TRP A 218 13.86 8.09 3.00
N LYS A 219 14.06 7.00 2.26
CA LYS A 219 15.00 6.90 1.13
C LYS A 219 14.80 8.02 0.11
N ASP A 220 13.55 8.24 -0.28
CA ASP A 220 13.17 9.30 -1.23
C ASP A 220 13.50 10.70 -0.70
N SER A 221 13.30 10.94 0.61
CA SER A 221 13.62 12.22 1.25
C SER A 221 15.12 12.48 1.28
N GLN A 222 15.94 11.45 1.56
CA GLN A 222 17.39 11.60 1.64
C GLN A 222 17.96 11.94 0.26
N ILE A 223 17.63 11.18 -0.78
CA ILE A 223 18.15 11.48 -2.12
C ILE A 223 17.62 12.80 -2.67
N LYS A 224 16.38 13.18 -2.30
CA LYS A 224 15.82 14.50 -2.66
C LYS A 224 16.69 15.64 -2.16
N GLU A 225 17.12 15.57 -0.90
CA GLU A 225 18.02 16.58 -0.32
C GLU A 225 19.30 16.72 -1.15
N TRP A 226 19.91 15.60 -1.56
CA TRP A 226 21.12 15.62 -2.38
C TRP A 226 20.90 16.24 -3.76
N ILE A 227 19.89 15.79 -4.51
CA ILE A 227 19.69 16.22 -5.90
C ILE A 227 19.13 17.63 -6.02
N THR A 228 18.62 18.20 -4.93
CA THR A 228 18.10 19.57 -4.89
C THR A 228 19.12 20.59 -4.37
N LEU A 229 20.36 20.19 -4.09
CA LEU A 229 21.45 21.13 -3.82
C LEU A 229 21.61 22.07 -5.01
N ASP A 230 21.65 23.39 -4.78
CA ASP A 230 21.61 24.42 -5.83
C ASP A 230 22.62 24.15 -6.96
N TRP A 231 23.89 23.91 -6.61
CA TRP A 231 24.94 23.65 -7.60
C TRP A 231 24.71 22.37 -8.42
N LYS A 232 24.11 21.35 -7.81
CA LYS A 232 23.85 20.05 -8.46
C LYS A 232 22.61 20.15 -9.34
N TYR A 233 21.54 20.74 -8.82
CA TYR A 233 20.30 21.00 -9.55
C TYR A 233 20.59 21.76 -10.85
N GLU A 234 21.35 22.85 -10.76
CA GLU A 234 21.65 23.66 -11.93
C GLU A 234 22.52 22.95 -12.95
N GLU A 235 23.56 22.26 -12.49
CA GLU A 235 24.45 21.49 -13.35
C GLU A 235 23.70 20.35 -14.06
N ASP A 236 22.91 19.59 -13.31
CA ASP A 236 22.13 18.48 -13.85
C ASP A 236 21.03 18.98 -14.80
N ASN A 237 20.33 20.07 -14.48
CA ASN A 237 19.33 20.69 -15.37
C ASN A 237 19.96 21.27 -16.65
N PHE A 238 21.21 21.71 -16.58
CA PHE A 238 21.94 22.20 -17.74
C PHE A 238 22.39 21.05 -18.64
N PHE A 239 23.11 20.06 -18.11
CA PHE A 239 23.67 18.98 -18.91
C PHE A 239 22.65 17.92 -19.33
N SER A 240 21.53 17.76 -18.63
CA SER A 240 20.43 16.84 -19.03
C SER A 240 19.75 17.24 -20.34
N LYS A 241 19.87 18.50 -20.78
CA LYS A 241 19.34 18.99 -22.06
C LYS A 241 20.22 18.65 -23.25
N VAL A 242 21.44 18.15 -23.00
CA VAL A 242 22.39 17.74 -24.04
C VAL A 242 22.29 16.24 -24.21
N ASP A 243 21.79 15.79 -25.37
CA ASP A 243 21.76 14.37 -25.72
C ASP A 243 23.12 13.86 -26.21
N GLU A 244 23.31 12.53 -26.17
CA GLU A 244 24.59 11.86 -26.46
C GLU A 244 25.07 12.09 -27.91
N PHE A 245 24.15 12.34 -28.84
CA PHE A 245 24.46 12.61 -30.24
C PHE A 245 24.90 14.07 -30.47
N SER A 246 24.37 14.99 -29.67
CA SER A 246 24.69 16.43 -29.70
C SER A 246 26.00 16.75 -28.98
N VAL A 247 26.53 15.83 -28.16
CA VAL A 247 27.84 15.98 -27.51
C VAL A 247 28.99 16.03 -28.54
N GLU A 248 28.83 15.36 -29.69
CA GLU A 248 29.86 15.30 -30.73
C GLU A 248 30.10 16.62 -31.46
N VAL A 249 29.13 17.54 -31.40
CA VAL A 249 29.24 18.88 -31.98
C VAL A 249 29.67 19.94 -30.96
N LEU A 250 29.80 19.57 -29.68
CA LEU A 250 30.28 20.49 -28.64
C LEU A 250 31.79 20.75 -28.76
N PRO A 251 32.23 21.98 -28.45
CA PRO A 251 33.62 22.31 -28.14
C PRO A 251 34.28 21.29 -27.20
N ILE A 252 35.58 21.05 -27.40
CA ILE A 252 36.34 19.99 -26.71
C ILE A 252 36.25 20.14 -25.18
N GLU A 253 36.34 21.36 -24.66
CA GLU A 253 36.25 21.63 -23.22
C GLU A 253 34.87 21.30 -22.65
N GLU A 254 33.81 21.63 -23.38
CA GLU A 254 32.42 21.42 -22.97
C GLU A 254 32.04 19.94 -23.01
N ARG A 255 32.55 19.24 -24.02
CA ARG A 255 32.47 17.78 -24.12
C ARG A 255 33.11 17.09 -22.93
N ARG A 256 34.30 17.54 -22.50
CA ARG A 256 34.99 17.00 -21.31
C ARG A 256 34.16 17.19 -20.04
N LEU A 257 33.57 18.38 -19.87
CA LEU A 257 32.72 18.67 -18.71
C LEU A 257 31.45 17.81 -18.70
N TRP A 258 30.82 17.60 -19.87
CA TRP A 258 29.66 16.73 -19.98
C TRP A 258 30.00 15.27 -19.64
N TYR A 259 31.12 14.74 -20.14
CA TYR A 259 31.55 13.38 -19.80
C TYR A 259 31.89 13.23 -18.31
N ALA A 260 32.57 14.20 -17.70
CA ALA A 260 32.85 14.20 -16.27
C ALA A 260 31.57 14.24 -15.43
N TRP A 261 30.60 15.08 -15.82
CA TRP A 261 29.26 15.10 -15.23
C TRP A 261 28.57 13.74 -15.36
N LYS A 262 28.56 13.15 -16.56
CA LYS A 262 27.95 11.84 -16.84
C LYS A 262 28.55 10.72 -16.00
N GLU A 263 29.88 10.66 -15.91
CA GLU A 263 30.59 9.67 -15.11
C GLU A 263 30.22 9.81 -13.63
N ARG A 264 30.20 11.05 -13.13
CA ARG A 264 29.85 11.32 -11.74
C ARG A 264 28.42 10.93 -11.40
N ILE A 265 27.42 11.33 -12.19
CA ILE A 265 26.02 10.95 -11.92
C ILE A 265 25.81 9.44 -12.00
N TYR A 266 26.50 8.75 -12.91
CA TYR A 266 26.44 7.29 -13.00
C TYR A 266 27.00 6.63 -11.75
N LYS A 267 28.16 7.12 -11.28
CA LYS A 267 28.79 6.63 -10.05
C LYS A 267 27.93 6.90 -8.82
N GLU A 268 27.43 8.13 -8.65
CA GLU A 268 26.51 8.50 -7.57
C GLU A 268 25.25 7.61 -7.58
N GLY A 269 24.66 7.39 -8.75
CA GLY A 269 23.50 6.51 -8.91
C GLY A 269 23.80 5.05 -8.57
N SER A 270 24.97 4.54 -8.97
CA SER A 270 25.42 3.19 -8.64
C SER A 270 25.68 3.02 -7.15
N ASP A 271 26.40 3.95 -6.53
CA ASP A 271 26.69 3.96 -5.09
C ASP A 271 25.39 4.01 -4.28
N TRP A 272 24.46 4.89 -4.67
CA TRP A 272 23.14 5.02 -4.04
C TRP A 272 22.32 3.73 -4.15
N LYS A 273 22.25 3.15 -5.35
CA LYS A 273 21.50 1.91 -5.58
C LYS A 273 22.08 0.76 -4.76
N TYR A 274 23.40 0.61 -4.77
CA TYR A 274 24.08 -0.41 -3.97
C TYR A 274 23.78 -0.24 -2.48
N TRP A 275 23.97 0.97 -1.96
CA TRP A 275 23.75 1.29 -0.56
C TRP A 275 22.31 1.04 -0.14
N THR A 276 21.34 1.54 -0.91
CA THR A 276 19.91 1.35 -0.60
C THR A 276 19.50 -0.11 -0.67
N SER A 277 19.98 -0.89 -1.64
CA SER A 277 19.69 -2.34 -1.69
C SER A 277 20.26 -3.08 -0.49
N LEU A 278 21.46 -2.73 -0.03
CA LEU A 278 22.06 -3.34 1.16
C LEU A 278 21.23 -3.04 2.42
N LYS A 279 20.83 -1.77 2.61
CA LYS A 279 20.01 -1.36 3.76
C LYS A 279 18.60 -1.93 3.74
N GLU A 280 17.98 -1.97 2.57
CA GLU A 280 16.65 -2.56 2.37
C GLU A 280 16.65 -4.06 2.71
N SER A 281 17.66 -4.79 2.25
CA SER A 281 17.81 -6.22 2.60
C SER A 281 17.97 -6.42 4.10
N LYS A 282 18.76 -5.57 4.77
CA LYS A 282 18.95 -5.65 6.23
C LYS A 282 17.62 -5.41 6.96
N LEU A 283 16.91 -4.34 6.60
CA LEU A 283 15.61 -4.00 7.17
C LEU A 283 14.60 -5.12 6.97
N VAL A 284 14.47 -5.66 5.75
CA VAL A 284 13.51 -6.73 5.46
C VAL A 284 13.80 -7.99 6.26
N ASN A 285 15.07 -8.41 6.34
CA ASN A 285 15.44 -9.62 7.06
C ASN A 285 15.18 -9.50 8.58
N GLU A 286 15.68 -8.42 9.21
CA GLU A 286 15.50 -8.21 10.65
C GLU A 286 14.01 -8.02 11.01
N ASN A 287 13.23 -7.38 10.14
CA ASN A 287 11.79 -7.21 10.35
C ASN A 287 11.03 -8.53 10.24
N TRP A 288 11.46 -9.41 9.34
CA TRP A 288 10.79 -10.68 9.10
C TRP A 288 11.03 -11.67 10.24
N GLU A 289 12.25 -11.72 10.79
CA GLU A 289 12.56 -12.57 11.95
C GLU A 289 11.67 -12.22 13.16
N LEU A 290 11.61 -10.93 13.53
CA LEU A 290 10.78 -10.48 14.65
C LEU A 290 9.29 -10.72 14.42
N TRP A 291 8.80 -10.55 13.18
CA TRP A 291 7.41 -10.81 12.84
C TRP A 291 7.05 -12.29 12.98
N GLU A 292 7.90 -13.18 12.49
CA GLU A 292 7.66 -14.62 12.55
C GLU A 292 7.74 -15.17 13.98
N GLU A 293 8.62 -14.63 14.83
CA GLU A 293 8.64 -14.94 16.26
C GLU A 293 7.33 -14.53 16.94
N TRP A 294 6.90 -13.28 16.76
CA TRP A 294 5.65 -12.76 17.32
C TRP A 294 4.43 -13.57 16.84
N LYS A 295 4.35 -13.84 15.53
CA LYS A 295 3.26 -14.61 14.92
C LYS A 295 3.19 -16.02 15.49
N THR A 296 4.32 -16.68 15.65
CA THR A 296 4.41 -18.02 16.26
C THR A 296 3.88 -18.00 17.69
N GLU A 297 4.34 -17.06 18.51
CA GLU A 297 3.87 -16.89 19.88
C GLU A 297 2.34 -16.70 19.94
N LYS A 298 1.77 -15.85 19.06
CA LYS A 298 0.32 -15.61 19.04
C LYS A 298 -0.49 -16.80 18.57
N GLN A 299 0.04 -17.59 17.64
CA GLN A 299 -0.58 -18.85 17.24
C GLN A 299 -0.63 -19.85 18.39
N GLU A 300 0.46 -19.98 19.15
CA GLU A 300 0.51 -20.85 20.34
C GLU A 300 -0.52 -20.41 21.39
N MET A 301 -0.54 -19.12 21.75
CA MET A 301 -1.52 -18.56 22.68
C MET A 301 -2.97 -18.82 22.23
N PHE A 302 -3.26 -18.64 20.95
CA PHE A 302 -4.60 -18.88 20.41
C PHE A 302 -4.95 -20.37 20.46
N ASN A 303 -4.02 -21.26 20.14
CA ASN A 303 -4.24 -22.70 20.17
C ASN A 303 -4.55 -23.20 21.59
N GLU A 304 -3.84 -22.67 22.60
CA GLU A 304 -4.13 -22.96 24.00
C GLU A 304 -5.55 -22.50 24.39
N TRP A 305 -5.90 -21.26 24.04
CA TRP A 305 -7.25 -20.74 24.26
C TRP A 305 -8.31 -21.59 23.56
N LEU A 306 -8.08 -21.97 22.29
CA LEU A 306 -9.01 -22.74 21.48
C LEU A 306 -9.28 -24.12 22.09
N GLN A 307 -8.24 -24.79 22.61
CA GLN A 307 -8.39 -26.07 23.30
C GLN A 307 -9.26 -25.94 24.55
N LEU A 308 -8.98 -24.93 25.39
CA LEU A 308 -9.77 -24.66 26.61
C LEU A 308 -11.21 -24.29 26.28
N TYR A 309 -11.40 -23.45 25.26
CA TYR A 309 -12.71 -23.03 24.78
C TYR A 309 -13.52 -24.24 24.29
N THR A 310 -12.96 -25.06 23.41
CA THR A 310 -13.61 -26.27 22.88
C THR A 310 -13.99 -27.23 24.02
N HIS A 311 -13.09 -27.46 24.98
CA HIS A 311 -13.40 -28.32 26.12
C HIS A 311 -14.59 -27.79 26.93
N LYS A 312 -14.58 -26.49 27.25
CA LYS A 312 -15.66 -25.83 27.98
C LYS A 312 -16.99 -25.87 27.21
N TRP A 313 -16.95 -25.58 25.91
CA TRP A 313 -18.12 -25.59 25.03
C TRP A 313 -18.77 -26.98 25.01
N ILE A 314 -17.94 -28.03 24.95
CA ILE A 314 -18.40 -29.43 24.99
C ILE A 314 -18.98 -29.80 26.35
N GLN A 315 -18.28 -29.46 27.44
CA GLN A 315 -18.72 -29.78 28.80
C GLN A 315 -20.09 -29.16 29.11
N GLN A 316 -20.29 -27.92 28.67
CA GLN A 316 -21.54 -27.16 28.87
C GLN A 316 -22.64 -27.57 27.89
N LYS A 317 -22.35 -28.44 26.91
CA LYS A 317 -23.27 -28.85 25.85
C LYS A 317 -23.90 -27.65 25.14
N GLN A 318 -23.07 -26.67 24.78
CA GLN A 318 -23.51 -25.38 24.24
C GLN A 318 -24.42 -25.49 23.00
N TRP A 319 -24.30 -26.56 22.21
CA TRP A 319 -25.22 -26.86 21.12
C TRP A 319 -26.70 -26.90 21.54
N ARG A 320 -27.01 -27.22 22.79
CA ARG A 320 -28.40 -27.22 23.29
C ARG A 320 -28.99 -25.81 23.32
N LEU A 321 -28.17 -24.80 23.68
CA LEU A 321 -28.58 -23.41 23.59
C LEU A 321 -28.75 -23.01 22.13
N TRP A 322 -27.81 -23.37 21.26
CA TRP A 322 -27.92 -23.10 19.82
C TRP A 322 -29.18 -23.67 19.20
N ILE A 323 -29.54 -24.92 19.53
CA ILE A 323 -30.79 -25.55 19.07
C ILE A 323 -32.00 -24.76 19.56
N GLY A 324 -32.02 -24.35 20.83
CA GLY A 324 -33.13 -23.54 21.38
C GLY A 324 -33.28 -22.17 20.71
N GLU A 325 -32.17 -21.49 20.45
CA GLU A 325 -32.12 -20.20 19.77
C GLU A 325 -32.55 -20.34 18.30
N LYS A 326 -32.08 -21.37 17.59
CA LYS A 326 -32.50 -21.69 16.21
C LYS A 326 -34.02 -21.88 16.12
N MET A 327 -34.59 -22.72 16.99
CA MET A 327 -36.04 -22.97 17.02
C MET A 327 -36.85 -21.70 17.30
N SER A 328 -36.33 -20.80 18.13
CA SER A 328 -36.95 -19.50 18.43
C SER A 328 -36.87 -18.55 17.22
N HIS A 329 -35.72 -18.52 16.55
CA HIS A 329 -35.51 -17.73 15.34
C HIS A 329 -36.42 -18.18 14.19
N GLU A 330 -36.55 -19.49 13.95
CA GLU A 330 -37.44 -20.05 12.92
C GLU A 330 -38.92 -19.73 13.18
N ARG A 331 -39.36 -19.79 14.44
CA ARG A 331 -40.73 -19.43 14.84
C ARG A 331 -41.03 -17.96 14.58
N ASN A 332 -40.09 -17.08 14.92
CA ASN A 332 -40.24 -15.63 14.70
C ASN A 332 -40.26 -15.30 13.20
N LYS A 333 -39.43 -15.97 12.39
CA LYS A 333 -39.41 -15.82 10.93
C LYS A 333 -40.75 -16.22 10.30
N SER A 334 -41.30 -17.38 10.67
CA SER A 334 -42.62 -17.83 10.20
C SER A 334 -43.75 -16.88 10.61
N THR A 335 -43.67 -16.30 11.81
CA THR A 335 -44.65 -15.30 12.28
C THR A 335 -44.56 -14.00 11.48
N SER A 336 -43.35 -13.50 11.18
CA SER A 336 -43.18 -12.32 10.33
C SER A 336 -43.62 -12.55 8.88
N GLU A 337 -43.36 -13.72 8.30
CA GLU A 337 -43.77 -14.07 6.93
C GLU A 337 -45.29 -14.23 6.82
N SER A 338 -45.95 -14.79 7.83
CA SER A 338 -47.42 -14.88 7.89
C SER A 338 -48.12 -13.53 8.09
N ILE A 339 -47.52 -12.61 8.83
CA ILE A 339 -48.03 -11.22 8.97
C ILE A 339 -47.95 -10.48 7.63
N ILE A 340 -46.87 -10.67 6.85
CA ILE A 340 -46.69 -10.03 5.54
C ILE A 340 -47.69 -10.59 4.51
N VAL A 341 -48.00 -11.89 4.55
CA VAL A 341 -49.02 -12.51 3.68
C VAL A 341 -50.45 -12.14 4.11
N GLY A 342 -50.67 -11.81 5.40
CA GLY A 342 -51.96 -11.38 5.93
C GLY A 342 -52.31 -9.90 5.70
N ALA A 343 -51.36 -9.07 5.25
CA ALA A 343 -51.57 -7.64 4.99
C ALA A 343 -51.75 -7.36 3.49
N SER A 344 -52.96 -7.59 2.97
CA SER A 344 -53.46 -7.03 1.70
C SER A 344 -54.83 -6.39 1.95
N PRO A 345 -55.16 -5.24 1.32
CA PRO A 345 -55.99 -4.20 1.92
C PRO A 345 -57.48 -4.55 1.81
N ALA A 346 -58.11 -4.87 2.95
CA ALA A 346 -59.56 -4.86 3.06
C ALA A 346 -60.04 -3.41 3.30
N GLU A 347 -60.88 -2.96 2.39
CA GLU A 347 -61.55 -1.66 2.31
C GLU A 347 -62.09 -1.16 3.65
N ILE A 348 -61.61 0.01 4.09
CA ILE A 348 -62.32 0.84 5.05
C ILE A 348 -63.45 1.53 4.27
N LYS A 349 -64.67 1.02 4.38
CA LYS A 349 -65.88 1.80 4.12
C LYS A 349 -66.40 2.35 5.45
N THR A 350 -66.22 3.66 5.57
CA THR A 350 -66.86 4.56 6.51
C THR A 350 -68.38 4.44 6.43
N ASP A 351 -69.05 4.26 7.57
CA ASP A 351 -70.42 4.76 7.76
C ASP A 351 -70.50 5.37 9.17
N GLU A 352 -70.71 6.69 9.20
CA GLU A 352 -71.01 7.49 10.38
C GLU A 352 -72.42 7.18 10.90
N LYS A 353 -72.56 7.02 12.22
CA LYS A 353 -73.75 7.50 12.95
C LYS A 353 -73.40 7.87 14.38
N LYS A 354 -73.65 9.15 14.70
CA LYS A 354 -73.64 9.77 16.02
C LYS A 354 -74.74 9.18 16.91
N ASP A 355 -74.49 9.10 18.22
CA ASP A 355 -75.35 9.66 19.28
C ASP A 355 -74.64 9.64 20.64
N ASP A 356 -74.35 10.86 21.12
CA ASP A 356 -74.33 11.47 22.45
C ASP A 356 -73.97 10.72 23.78
N VAL A 357 -72.88 11.26 24.37
CA VAL A 357 -72.70 11.78 25.75
C VAL A 357 -72.73 10.81 26.96
N LYS A 358 -71.57 10.66 27.62
CA LYS A 358 -71.33 11.12 29.01
C LYS A 358 -69.85 11.05 29.42
N ASP A 359 -69.47 12.08 30.17
CA ASP A 359 -68.15 12.44 30.71
C ASP A 359 -67.53 11.40 31.66
N ASP A 360 -66.19 11.29 31.67
CA ASP A 360 -65.37 11.82 32.78
C ASP A 360 -63.84 11.61 32.59
N GLU A 361 -63.16 12.75 32.65
CA GLU A 361 -61.80 13.11 33.10
C GLU A 361 -60.51 12.30 32.79
N LYS A 362 -59.61 13.05 32.10
CA LYS A 362 -58.15 13.28 32.34
C LYS A 362 -57.19 12.10 32.12
N LYS A 363 -56.03 12.22 31.48
CA LYS A 363 -55.18 13.31 30.96
C LYS A 363 -54.17 12.60 30.04
N ASP A 364 -53.81 13.18 28.90
CA ASP A 364 -52.40 13.42 28.51
C ASP A 364 -52.31 14.04 27.11
N GLU A 365 -51.52 15.12 27.07
CA GLU A 365 -50.73 15.72 25.98
C GLU A 365 -51.35 15.98 24.61
N ILE A 366 -50.91 17.07 23.94
CA ILE A 366 -50.49 17.09 22.53
C ILE A 366 -50.12 18.51 22.02
N LYS A 367 -49.16 18.50 21.07
CA LYS A 367 -48.79 19.47 19.99
C LYS A 367 -47.90 20.65 20.39
N ILE A 368 -46.69 20.83 19.83
CA ILE A 368 -46.22 20.87 18.43
C ILE A 368 -47.00 21.85 17.56
N ASP A 369 -46.38 23.01 17.29
CA ASP A 369 -46.73 23.90 16.20
C ASP A 369 -45.68 23.80 15.09
N GLU A 370 -46.15 23.48 13.88
CA GLU A 370 -45.48 23.74 12.61
C GLU A 370 -45.72 25.18 12.16
N LYS A 371 -44.69 25.82 11.58
CA LYS A 371 -44.85 26.71 10.42
C LYS A 371 -43.64 26.63 9.50
N LYS A 372 -43.83 26.03 8.32
CA LYS A 372 -43.04 26.31 7.11
C LYS A 372 -43.79 27.35 6.29
N ALA A 373 -43.06 28.34 5.77
CA ALA A 373 -43.57 29.31 4.80
C ALA A 373 -42.89 29.06 3.45
N ASP A 374 -43.72 29.02 2.42
CA ASP A 374 -43.37 29.02 0.99
C ASP A 374 -42.83 30.38 0.55
N VAL A 375 -41.87 30.37 -0.39
CA VAL A 375 -41.74 31.38 -1.45
C VAL A 375 -41.34 30.68 -2.75
N LYS A 376 -42.19 30.83 -3.78
CA LYS A 376 -41.92 30.60 -5.20
C LYS A 376 -41.33 31.87 -5.83
N ASP A 377 -40.57 31.69 -6.90
CA ASP A 377 -40.42 32.54 -8.12
C ASP A 377 -39.13 32.05 -8.82
N ASP A 378 -38.94 31.96 -10.13
CA ASP A 378 -39.79 31.81 -11.30
C ASP A 378 -38.83 31.45 -12.47
N GLU A 379 -39.38 30.95 -13.57
CA GLU A 379 -38.71 30.42 -14.77
C GLU A 379 -37.66 31.31 -15.47
N LYS A 380 -36.67 30.68 -16.14
CA LYS A 380 -36.52 30.77 -17.60
C LYS A 380 -35.56 29.73 -18.20
N LYS A 381 -36.12 28.95 -19.13
CA LYS A 381 -35.43 28.14 -20.15
C LYS A 381 -34.77 29.06 -21.18
N ASP A 382 -33.60 28.66 -21.69
CA ASP A 382 -33.24 28.87 -23.09
C ASP A 382 -32.47 27.63 -23.59
N GLU A 383 -33.14 26.87 -24.44
CA GLU A 383 -32.54 25.89 -25.34
C GLU A 383 -31.94 26.64 -26.53
N ILE A 384 -30.64 26.44 -26.80
CA ILE A 384 -30.09 26.71 -28.14
C ILE A 384 -29.66 25.37 -28.74
N LYS A 385 -30.47 24.92 -29.70
CA LYS A 385 -30.07 24.00 -30.76
C LYS A 385 -29.12 24.76 -31.70
N ILE A 386 -27.96 24.18 -32.01
CA ILE A 386 -27.30 24.43 -33.30
C ILE A 386 -27.07 23.09 -33.99
N VAL A 387 -27.42 23.15 -35.26
CA VAL A 387 -27.60 22.12 -36.26
C VAL A 387 -26.26 21.72 -36.89
N VAL A 388 -26.23 20.45 -37.29
CA VAL A 388 -25.30 19.76 -38.19
C VAL A 388 -24.82 20.63 -39.37
N ALA A 389 -23.52 20.59 -39.62
CA ALA A 389 -22.92 20.50 -40.95
C ALA A 389 -21.65 19.66 -40.83
#